data_AF-A0A674MTA9-F1
#
_entry.id   AF-A0A674MTA9-F1
#
_cell.length_a   1.000
_cell.length_b   1.000
_cell.length_c   1.000
_cell.angle_alpha   90.00
_cell.angle_beta   90.00
_cell.angle_gamma   90.00
#
_symmetry.space_group_name_H-M   'P 1'
#
loop_
_entity.id
_entity.type
_entity.pdbx_description
1 polymer ?
#
loop_
_entity_poly.entity_id
_entity_poly.type
_entity_poly.pdbx_seq_one_letter_code
_entity_poly.pdbx_strand_id
1 'polypeptide(L)'
;MSGRVGDMSPKQDEVLTEFRGRIQDILPDLPAQHDHYLLRWLRGETGGLKHTHTHTRSQKLHLEFRLKMKVDTIISDWKPPEVIERYVSGGMCGYDREGSPIWYDLIGPLDPKGLLMSASKQDFLKTKIRHTEMLRQECRRQSEKLGKNIEAITLIYDCEGLGLKHIWKPAIDTYGEILTMFEDNYPEGLKRVFLIKAPKMFPMAYNLIKHFLCEETRQKIIVLGSNWQEVLRAHIDPDQLPVAYGGNLSDPDGDPRCRTMIKYGGTVPKSYYVQDSVSVQYDNSVTISRGSTLQLEYDVEAPSSLLRWQFASDGADIGFGVYRRTKRGGGQKVTDMLQVLPSERYNAHLVPEDSCLTCSEPGVYVLCFDNSYSILQSKKVSYKVEVLPPPEEPMQNPRTAMGEPSSRWH
;
A
#
# COMPACT_ATOMS: atom_id res chain seq x y z
N MET A 1 32.32 4.17 -3.73
CA MET A 1 31.84 3.37 -4.86
C MET A 1 30.40 3.00 -4.60
N SER A 2 29.51 3.40 -5.51
CA SER A 2 28.05 3.23 -5.39
C SER A 2 27.56 1.83 -5.75
N GLY A 3 28.44 0.95 -6.27
CA GLY A 3 28.02 -0.39 -6.73
C GLY A 3 27.17 -0.34 -8.01
N ARG A 4 27.37 0.71 -8.82
CA ARG A 4 26.80 0.86 -10.16
C ARG A 4 27.91 0.70 -11.19
N VAL A 5 27.53 0.33 -12.42
CA VAL A 5 28.47 0.22 -13.54
C VAL A 5 29.24 1.54 -13.68
N GLY A 6 30.57 1.45 -13.78
CA GLY A 6 31.47 2.62 -13.82
C GLY A 6 31.89 3.17 -12.46
N ASP A 7 31.28 2.71 -11.36
CA ASP A 7 31.60 3.14 -9.99
C ASP A 7 31.54 1.94 -9.01
N MET A 8 32.33 0.91 -9.35
CA MET A 8 32.52 -0.31 -8.54
C MET A 8 33.92 -0.37 -7.92
N SER A 9 34.01 -0.88 -6.68
CA SER A 9 35.31 -1.24 -6.08
C SER A 9 35.71 -2.66 -6.49
N PRO A 10 37.00 -3.04 -6.41
CA PRO A 10 37.45 -4.40 -6.75
C PRO A 10 36.68 -5.50 -6.01
N LYS A 11 36.30 -5.25 -4.76
CA LYS A 11 35.48 -6.18 -3.98
C LYS A 11 34.06 -6.34 -4.53
N GLN A 12 33.48 -5.28 -5.10
CA GLN A 12 32.15 -5.34 -5.72
C GLN A 12 32.20 -6.10 -7.05
N ASP A 13 33.28 -5.94 -7.82
CA ASP A 13 33.54 -6.72 -9.05
C ASP A 13 33.69 -8.22 -8.76
N GLU A 14 34.44 -8.58 -7.72
CA GLU A 14 34.58 -9.96 -7.25
C GLU A 14 33.23 -10.56 -6.87
N VAL A 15 32.41 -9.83 -6.10
CA VAL A 15 31.08 -10.30 -5.69
C VAL A 15 30.14 -10.44 -6.89
N LEU A 16 30.18 -9.52 -7.87
CA LEU A 16 29.39 -9.64 -9.10
C LEU A 16 29.79 -10.88 -9.90
N THR A 17 31.10 -11.15 -9.98
CA THR A 17 31.64 -12.34 -10.68
C THR A 17 31.20 -13.63 -9.98
N GLU A 18 31.32 -13.70 -8.65
CA GLU A 18 30.86 -14.84 -7.85
C GLU A 18 29.35 -15.05 -8.01
N PHE A 19 28.57 -13.98 -7.93
CA PHE A 19 27.12 -14.02 -8.08
C PHE A 19 26.71 -14.56 -9.46
N ARG A 20 27.32 -14.04 -10.52
CA ARG A 20 27.09 -14.51 -11.90
C ARG A 20 27.39 -16.01 -12.04
N GLY A 21 28.49 -16.48 -11.46
CA GLY A 21 28.84 -17.92 -11.45
C GLY A 21 27.82 -18.80 -10.72
N ARG A 22 27.19 -18.30 -9.65
CA ARG A 22 26.20 -19.05 -8.86
C ARG A 22 24.83 -19.17 -9.52
N ILE A 23 24.48 -18.21 -10.38
CA ILE A 23 23.20 -18.20 -11.11
C ILE A 23 23.37 -18.70 -12.56
N GLN A 24 24.52 -19.27 -12.91
CA GLN A 24 24.84 -19.67 -14.28
C GLN A 24 23.82 -20.66 -14.86
N ASP A 25 23.19 -21.47 -14.00
CA ASP A 25 22.13 -22.42 -14.35
C ASP A 25 20.83 -21.75 -14.81
N ILE A 26 20.51 -20.57 -14.27
CA ILE A 26 19.29 -19.82 -14.58
C ILE A 26 19.53 -18.55 -15.42
N LEU A 27 20.79 -18.14 -15.58
CA LEU A 27 21.19 -16.90 -16.26
C LEU A 27 20.59 -16.75 -17.68
N PRO A 28 20.49 -17.81 -18.51
CA PRO A 28 19.84 -17.73 -19.82
C PRO A 28 18.35 -17.37 -19.77
N ASP A 29 17.67 -17.73 -18.68
CA ASP A 29 16.23 -17.54 -18.51
C ASP A 29 15.88 -16.20 -17.82
N LEU A 30 16.88 -15.45 -17.37
CA LEU A 30 16.67 -14.14 -16.77
C LEU A 30 16.29 -13.10 -17.83
N PRO A 31 15.49 -12.08 -17.47
CA PRO A 31 15.04 -11.05 -18.42
C PRO A 31 16.18 -10.19 -18.96
N ALA A 32 17.33 -10.13 -18.27
CA ALA A 32 18.54 -9.48 -18.77
C ALA A 32 19.78 -10.04 -18.06
N GLN A 33 20.91 -10.03 -18.78
CA GLN A 33 22.19 -10.60 -18.31
C GLN A 33 23.28 -9.54 -18.07
N HIS A 34 23.01 -8.28 -18.42
CA HIS A 34 23.95 -7.17 -18.28
C HIS A 34 24.13 -6.74 -16.82
N ASP A 35 25.28 -6.11 -16.50
CA ASP A 35 25.66 -5.81 -15.12
C ASP A 35 24.67 -4.88 -14.41
N HIS A 36 24.07 -3.90 -15.10
CA HIS A 36 23.02 -3.05 -14.51
C HIS A 36 21.87 -3.88 -13.93
N TYR A 37 21.47 -4.97 -14.59
CA TYR A 37 20.39 -5.82 -14.10
C TYR A 37 20.82 -6.57 -12.84
N LEU A 38 21.98 -7.25 -12.87
CA LEU A 38 22.48 -8.08 -11.77
C LEU A 38 22.83 -7.25 -10.54
N LEU A 39 23.41 -6.07 -10.72
CA LEU A 39 23.79 -5.20 -9.62
C LEU A 39 22.61 -4.68 -8.82
N ARG A 40 21.40 -4.57 -9.40
CA ARG A 40 20.19 -4.22 -8.62
C ARG A 40 19.89 -5.24 -7.53
N TRP A 41 20.05 -6.52 -7.83
CA TRP A 41 19.84 -7.60 -6.86
C TRP A 41 20.89 -7.54 -5.75
N LEU A 42 22.15 -7.31 -6.12
CA LEU A 42 23.24 -7.20 -5.16
C LEU A 42 23.14 -5.97 -4.23
N ARG A 43 22.47 -4.90 -4.66
CA ARG A 43 22.24 -3.70 -3.84
C ARG A 43 20.97 -3.77 -2.99
N GLY A 44 19.89 -4.37 -3.49
CA GLY A 44 18.54 -4.29 -2.90
C GLY A 44 18.28 -5.09 -1.62
N GLU A 45 19.12 -6.05 -1.22
CA GLU A 45 18.89 -6.80 0.05
C GLU A 45 19.63 -6.22 1.26
N THR A 46 18.93 -6.18 2.40
CA THR A 46 19.50 -5.85 3.72
C THR A 46 20.73 -6.70 4.02
N GLY A 47 21.91 -6.06 4.05
CA GLY A 47 23.22 -6.70 4.23
C GLY A 47 24.20 -6.50 3.07
N GLY A 48 23.72 -5.96 1.94
CA GLY A 48 24.53 -5.62 0.76
C GLY A 48 25.26 -6.83 0.16
N LEU A 49 26.43 -6.56 -0.43
CA LEU A 49 27.31 -7.50 -1.15
C LEU A 49 27.87 -8.67 -0.31
N LYS A 50 27.37 -8.92 0.91
CA LYS A 50 27.93 -9.92 1.85
C LYS A 50 27.24 -11.29 1.79
N HIS A 51 26.14 -11.42 1.06
CA HIS A 51 25.29 -12.62 1.10
C HIS A 51 24.95 -13.15 -0.30
N THR A 52 25.95 -13.52 -1.11
CA THR A 52 25.74 -14.06 -2.48
C THR A 52 24.75 -15.23 -2.55
N HIS A 53 24.63 -16.02 -1.48
CA HIS A 53 23.62 -17.07 -1.34
C HIS A 53 22.17 -16.56 -1.27
N THR A 54 21.90 -15.47 -0.55
CA THR A 54 20.54 -14.90 -0.47
C THR A 54 20.15 -14.30 -1.82
N HIS A 55 21.06 -13.53 -2.43
CA HIS A 55 20.90 -12.99 -3.78
C HIS A 55 20.59 -14.06 -4.83
N THR A 56 21.30 -15.21 -4.76
CA THR A 56 21.05 -16.36 -5.66
C THR A 56 19.66 -16.93 -5.47
N ARG A 57 19.22 -17.08 -4.21
CA ARG A 57 17.88 -17.57 -3.89
C ARG A 57 16.80 -16.61 -4.39
N SER A 58 16.99 -15.31 -4.18
CA SER A 58 16.02 -14.29 -4.61
C SER A 58 15.89 -14.22 -6.13
N GLN A 59 16.97 -14.38 -6.88
CA GLN A 59 16.89 -14.55 -8.34
C GLN A 59 16.08 -15.78 -8.76
N LYS A 60 16.29 -16.93 -8.09
CA LYS A 60 15.54 -18.15 -8.37
C LYS A 60 14.04 -17.98 -8.09
N LEU A 61 13.71 -17.38 -6.95
CA LEU A 61 12.33 -17.05 -6.58
C LEU A 61 11.71 -16.04 -7.56
N HIS A 62 12.48 -15.05 -8.00
CA HIS A 62 12.04 -14.11 -9.02
C HIS A 62 11.73 -14.82 -10.35
N LEU A 63 12.59 -15.74 -10.79
CA LEU A 63 12.36 -16.51 -12.00
C LEU A 63 11.08 -17.36 -11.90
N GLU A 64 10.87 -18.04 -10.77
CA GLU A 64 9.63 -18.78 -10.50
C GLU A 64 8.41 -17.87 -10.53
N PHE A 65 8.51 -16.68 -9.93
CA PHE A 65 7.48 -15.65 -9.98
C PHE A 65 7.19 -15.21 -11.43
N ARG A 66 8.22 -14.95 -12.23
CA ARG A 66 8.09 -14.57 -13.65
C ARG A 66 7.31 -15.61 -14.43
N LEU A 67 7.65 -16.89 -14.25
CA LEU A 67 6.98 -18.02 -14.90
C LEU A 67 5.53 -18.15 -14.44
N LYS A 68 5.29 -18.15 -13.12
CA LYS A 68 3.96 -18.32 -12.52
C LYS A 68 2.99 -17.19 -12.91
N MET A 69 3.48 -15.96 -12.93
CA MET A 69 2.68 -14.78 -13.24
C MET A 69 2.68 -14.42 -14.73
N LYS A 70 3.42 -15.18 -15.56
CA LYS A 70 3.62 -14.93 -16.99
C LYS A 70 4.10 -13.50 -17.27
N VAL A 71 5.08 -13.05 -16.49
CA VAL A 71 5.55 -11.66 -16.50
C VAL A 71 6.11 -11.27 -17.87
N ASP A 72 6.79 -12.19 -18.56
CA ASP A 72 7.43 -11.90 -19.85
C ASP A 72 6.42 -11.49 -20.94
N THR A 73 5.18 -11.98 -20.87
CA THR A 73 4.12 -11.67 -21.84
C THR A 73 2.96 -10.88 -21.25
N ILE A 74 3.05 -10.45 -19.98
CA ILE A 74 1.93 -9.83 -19.26
C ILE A 74 1.42 -8.53 -19.90
N ILE A 75 2.28 -7.80 -20.61
CA ILE A 75 1.91 -6.55 -21.28
C ILE A 75 1.00 -6.82 -22.48
N SER A 76 1.29 -7.86 -23.26
CA SER A 76 0.57 -8.21 -24.50
C SER A 76 -0.62 -9.14 -24.25
N ASP A 77 -0.44 -10.15 -23.40
CA ASP A 77 -1.35 -11.30 -23.33
C ASP A 77 -2.42 -11.14 -22.25
N TRP A 78 -2.24 -10.18 -21.35
CA TRP A 78 -3.14 -9.97 -20.22
C TRP A 78 -3.65 -8.52 -20.19
N LYS A 79 -4.96 -8.38 -20.01
CA LYS A 79 -5.64 -7.10 -19.81
C LYS A 79 -6.29 -7.09 -18.43
N PRO A 80 -6.19 -5.98 -17.68
CA PRO A 80 -6.93 -5.85 -16.44
C PRO A 80 -8.45 -5.93 -16.68
N PRO A 81 -9.23 -6.43 -15.72
CA PRO A 81 -10.67 -6.29 -15.72
C PRO A 81 -11.11 -4.84 -15.90
N GLU A 82 -12.22 -4.60 -16.59
CA GLU A 82 -12.73 -3.25 -16.89
C GLU A 82 -12.89 -2.40 -15.63
N VAL A 83 -13.34 -3.00 -14.52
CA VAL A 83 -13.48 -2.31 -13.23
C VAL A 83 -12.14 -1.78 -12.71
N ILE A 84 -11.05 -2.53 -12.92
CA ILE A 84 -9.71 -2.07 -12.56
C ILE A 84 -9.26 -0.97 -13.51
N GLU A 85 -9.42 -1.13 -14.82
CA GLU A 85 -9.01 -0.12 -15.82
C GLU A 85 -9.71 1.23 -15.61
N ARG A 86 -10.97 1.21 -15.15
CA ARG A 86 -11.78 2.43 -14.95
C ARG A 86 -11.61 3.05 -13.57
N TYR A 87 -11.53 2.24 -12.51
CA TYR A 87 -11.68 2.73 -11.13
C TYR A 87 -10.44 2.60 -10.27
N VAL A 88 -9.40 1.87 -10.70
CA VAL A 88 -8.08 1.99 -10.05
C VAL A 88 -7.44 3.29 -10.54
N SER A 89 -7.18 4.19 -9.60
CA SER A 89 -6.50 5.45 -9.87
C SER A 89 -5.03 5.25 -10.18
N GLY A 90 -4.47 6.21 -10.88
CA GLY A 90 -3.05 6.35 -11.14
C GLY A 90 -2.71 6.23 -12.62
N GLY A 91 -1.44 6.40 -12.93
CA GLY A 91 -0.95 6.35 -14.29
C GLY A 91 0.44 6.95 -14.45
N MET A 92 1.09 6.63 -15.56
CA MET A 92 2.38 7.20 -15.93
C MET A 92 2.17 8.53 -16.66
N CYS A 93 2.87 9.58 -16.23
CA CYS A 93 2.78 10.90 -16.87
C CYS A 93 4.09 11.67 -16.72
N GLY A 94 4.77 11.94 -17.83
CA GLY A 94 6.02 12.69 -17.87
C GLY A 94 7.24 11.96 -17.30
N TYR A 95 8.36 12.68 -17.31
CA TYR A 95 9.67 12.24 -16.82
C TYR A 95 10.24 13.28 -15.86
N ASP A 96 11.02 12.82 -14.87
CA ASP A 96 11.78 13.76 -14.04
C ASP A 96 12.96 14.35 -14.81
N ARG A 97 13.62 15.36 -14.23
CA ARG A 97 14.75 16.07 -14.85
C ARG A 97 15.91 15.16 -15.26
N GLU A 98 16.02 13.97 -14.68
CA GLU A 98 17.09 13.02 -15.01
C GLU A 98 16.63 11.98 -16.04
N GLY A 99 15.36 12.02 -16.47
CA GLY A 99 14.78 11.15 -17.48
C GLY A 99 14.04 9.94 -16.93
N SER A 100 13.91 9.81 -15.60
CA SER A 100 13.17 8.70 -14.98
C SER A 100 11.66 8.88 -15.19
N PRO A 101 10.91 7.84 -15.60
CA PRO A 101 9.46 7.91 -15.73
C PRO A 101 8.79 8.22 -14.39
N ILE A 102 7.69 8.98 -14.44
CA ILE A 102 6.90 9.35 -13.25
C ILE A 102 5.57 8.61 -13.24
N TRP A 103 5.26 7.97 -12.12
CA TRP A 103 3.95 7.35 -11.87
C TRP A 103 3.20 8.08 -10.75
N TYR A 104 1.92 8.36 -10.99
CA TYR A 104 1.02 8.99 -10.02
C TYR A 104 0.10 7.92 -9.43
N ASP A 105 -0.07 7.91 -8.11
CA ASP A 105 -1.12 7.17 -7.42
C ASP A 105 -1.96 8.17 -6.60
N LEU A 106 -3.29 8.15 -6.78
CA LEU A 106 -4.21 9.08 -6.12
C LEU A 106 -5.05 8.34 -5.10
N ILE A 107 -4.80 8.58 -3.82
CA ILE A 107 -5.36 7.74 -2.76
C ILE A 107 -6.83 8.06 -2.48
N GLY A 108 -7.17 9.34 -2.26
CA GLY A 108 -8.51 9.72 -1.83
C GLY A 108 -9.69 9.22 -2.67
N PRO A 109 -9.63 9.25 -4.01
CA PRO A 109 -10.77 8.82 -4.83
C PRO A 109 -10.88 7.30 -4.98
N LEU A 110 -9.91 6.51 -4.49
CA LEU A 110 -10.05 5.05 -4.51
C LEU A 110 -11.26 4.60 -3.71
N ASP A 111 -11.89 3.53 -4.19
CA ASP A 111 -12.96 2.81 -3.50
C ASP A 111 -12.47 1.38 -3.20
N PRO A 112 -11.71 1.17 -2.11
CA PRO A 112 -11.10 -0.13 -1.85
C PRO A 112 -12.13 -1.24 -1.67
N LYS A 113 -13.28 -0.93 -1.07
CA LYS A 113 -14.37 -1.88 -0.90
C LYS A 113 -14.98 -2.23 -2.25
N GLY A 114 -15.42 -1.25 -3.04
CA GLY A 114 -15.98 -1.53 -4.36
C GLY A 114 -15.04 -2.30 -5.28
N LEU A 115 -13.74 -1.97 -5.25
CA LEU A 115 -12.71 -2.66 -6.02
C LEU A 115 -12.54 -4.13 -5.58
N LEU A 116 -12.38 -4.39 -4.28
CA LEU A 116 -12.22 -5.75 -3.77
C LEU A 116 -13.51 -6.58 -3.87
N MET A 117 -14.68 -5.96 -3.98
CA MET A 117 -15.95 -6.67 -4.26
C MET A 117 -16.14 -7.00 -5.75
N SER A 118 -15.33 -6.42 -6.63
CA SER A 118 -15.52 -6.50 -8.10
C SER A 118 -14.38 -7.21 -8.84
N ALA A 119 -13.21 -7.36 -8.22
CA ALA A 119 -12.05 -8.02 -8.82
C ALA A 119 -11.25 -8.79 -7.78
N SER A 120 -10.50 -9.80 -8.24
CA SER A 120 -9.70 -10.63 -7.35
C SER A 120 -8.40 -9.93 -6.92
N LYS A 121 -7.84 -10.31 -5.77
CA LYS A 121 -6.48 -9.89 -5.35
C LYS A 121 -5.43 -10.17 -6.43
N GLN A 122 -5.57 -11.31 -7.13
CA GLN A 122 -4.65 -11.69 -8.20
C GLN A 122 -4.73 -10.74 -9.40
N ASP A 123 -5.91 -10.18 -9.71
CA ASP A 123 -6.06 -9.18 -10.77
C ASP A 123 -5.36 -7.87 -10.40
N PHE A 124 -5.44 -7.44 -9.14
CA PHE A 124 -4.69 -6.26 -8.66
C PHE A 124 -3.18 -6.48 -8.74
N LEU A 125 -2.69 -7.65 -8.30
CA LEU A 125 -1.28 -8.01 -8.41
C LEU A 125 -0.82 -8.01 -9.87
N LYS A 126 -1.54 -8.69 -10.77
CA LYS A 126 -1.20 -8.70 -12.22
C LYS A 126 -1.24 -7.31 -12.84
N THR A 127 -2.18 -6.46 -12.42
CA THR A 127 -2.25 -5.06 -12.87
C THR A 127 -0.98 -4.30 -12.50
N LYS A 128 -0.57 -4.39 -11.23
CA LYS A 128 0.63 -3.70 -10.73
C LYS A 128 1.93 -4.25 -11.35
N ILE A 129 2.01 -5.57 -11.57
CA ILE A 129 3.10 -6.19 -12.33
C ILE A 129 3.15 -5.64 -13.76
N ARG A 130 2.01 -5.64 -14.47
CA ARG A 130 1.93 -5.12 -15.84
C ARG A 130 2.36 -3.65 -15.93
N HIS A 131 1.88 -2.79 -15.03
CA HIS A 131 2.31 -1.40 -14.98
C HIS A 131 3.82 -1.27 -14.76
N THR A 132 4.40 -2.13 -13.93
CA THR A 132 5.84 -2.11 -13.64
C THR A 132 6.68 -2.58 -14.81
N GLU A 133 6.25 -3.60 -15.54
CA GLU A 133 6.91 -4.02 -16.78
C GLU A 133 6.81 -2.95 -17.86
N MET A 134 5.68 -2.23 -17.95
CA MET A 134 5.53 -1.06 -18.85
C MET A 134 6.50 0.07 -18.47
N LEU A 135 6.61 0.38 -17.17
CA LEU A 135 7.58 1.36 -16.67
C LEU A 135 9.02 0.94 -16.94
N ARG A 136 9.34 -0.36 -16.87
CA ARG A 136 10.67 -0.89 -17.24
C ARG A 136 10.94 -0.80 -18.74
N GLN A 137 9.94 -1.02 -19.60
CA GLN A 137 10.07 -0.73 -21.03
C GLN A 137 10.35 0.75 -21.26
N GLU A 138 9.67 1.63 -20.52
CA GLU A 138 9.84 3.06 -20.64
C GLU A 138 11.22 3.53 -20.15
N CYS A 139 11.73 2.97 -19.06
CA CYS A 139 13.12 3.17 -18.61
C CYS A 139 14.14 2.78 -19.70
N ARG A 140 13.95 1.67 -20.40
CA ARG A 140 14.81 1.26 -21.52
C ARG A 140 14.77 2.27 -22.66
N ARG A 141 13.56 2.68 -23.07
CA ARG A 141 13.36 3.69 -24.10
C ARG A 141 14.03 5.03 -23.77
N GLN A 142 13.92 5.46 -22.51
CA GLN A 142 14.60 6.65 -22.02
C GLN A 142 16.12 6.48 -21.98
N SER A 143 16.61 5.27 -21.70
CA SER A 143 18.04 4.99 -21.72
C SER A 143 18.64 5.13 -23.11
N GLU A 144 17.96 4.58 -24.12
CA GLU A 144 18.33 4.72 -25.52
C GLU A 144 18.28 6.18 -25.97
N LYS A 145 17.20 6.90 -25.64
CA LYS A 145 17.01 8.30 -26.02
C LYS A 145 18.07 9.23 -25.43
N LEU A 146 18.49 8.99 -24.19
CA LEU A 146 19.38 9.88 -23.46
C LEU A 146 20.85 9.43 -23.45
N GLY A 147 21.16 8.25 -23.99
CA GLY A 147 22.50 7.68 -23.99
C GLY A 147 23.05 7.39 -22.59
N LYS A 148 22.18 7.18 -21.59
CA LYS A 148 22.55 6.89 -20.20
C LYS A 148 21.59 5.88 -19.57
N ASN A 149 22.05 5.07 -18.63
CA ASN A 149 21.20 4.06 -17.99
C ASN A 149 20.13 4.69 -17.09
N ILE A 150 18.85 4.54 -17.47
CA ILE A 150 17.67 4.84 -16.67
C ILE A 150 17.09 3.52 -16.20
N GLU A 151 17.15 3.25 -14.90
CA GLU A 151 16.71 1.97 -14.31
C GLU A 151 15.69 2.10 -13.18
N ALA A 152 15.37 3.34 -12.77
CA ALA A 152 14.52 3.62 -11.63
C ALA A 152 13.47 4.70 -11.94
N ILE A 153 12.34 4.63 -11.23
CA ILE A 153 11.16 5.49 -11.43
C ILE A 153 10.95 6.45 -10.26
N THR A 154 10.27 7.57 -10.54
CA THR A 154 9.78 8.50 -9.52
C THR A 154 8.30 8.25 -9.29
N LEU A 155 7.88 8.11 -8.03
CA LEU A 155 6.46 7.98 -7.66
C LEU A 155 5.96 9.28 -7.04
N ILE A 156 4.75 9.70 -7.41
CA ILE A 156 4.01 10.78 -6.75
C ILE A 156 2.74 10.18 -6.17
N TYR A 157 2.68 10.14 -4.84
CA TYR A 157 1.52 9.71 -4.08
C TYR A 157 0.74 10.93 -3.63
N ASP A 158 -0.42 11.13 -4.26
CA ASP A 158 -1.39 12.13 -3.86
C ASP A 158 -2.27 11.57 -2.74
N CYS A 159 -1.97 11.96 -1.50
CA CYS A 159 -2.67 11.49 -0.32
C CYS A 159 -3.89 12.36 0.05
N GLU A 160 -4.25 13.34 -0.78
CA GLU A 160 -5.46 14.12 -0.54
C GLU A 160 -6.68 13.19 -0.50
N GLY A 161 -7.51 13.34 0.53
CA GLY A 161 -8.68 12.48 0.74
C GLY A 161 -8.39 11.09 1.33
N LEU A 162 -7.14 10.77 1.69
CA LEU A 162 -6.85 9.61 2.54
C LEU A 162 -7.70 9.68 3.81
N GLY A 163 -8.34 8.56 4.14
CA GLY A 163 -9.52 8.46 5.00
C GLY A 163 -9.73 7.06 5.55
N LEU A 164 -10.65 6.89 6.51
CA LEU A 164 -10.91 5.60 7.19
C LEU A 164 -11.24 4.44 6.23
N LYS A 165 -11.88 4.72 5.08
CA LYS A 165 -12.15 3.70 4.04
C LYS A 165 -10.89 3.01 3.49
N HIS A 166 -9.72 3.64 3.58
CA HIS A 166 -8.47 3.11 3.05
C HIS A 166 -7.71 2.23 4.03
N ILE A 167 -8.04 2.31 5.32
CA ILE A 167 -7.45 1.47 6.37
C ILE A 167 -8.31 0.26 6.71
N TRP A 168 -9.32 0.00 5.86
CA TRP A 168 -10.07 -1.24 5.85
C TRP A 168 -9.11 -2.43 5.71
N LYS A 169 -9.19 -3.40 6.62
CA LYS A 169 -8.15 -4.43 6.76
C LYS A 169 -7.92 -5.25 5.48
N PRO A 170 -8.95 -5.75 4.77
CA PRO A 170 -8.77 -6.41 3.47
C PRO A 170 -8.04 -5.54 2.43
N ALA A 171 -8.25 -4.23 2.42
CA ALA A 171 -7.52 -3.32 1.54
C ALA A 171 -6.05 -3.18 1.96
N ILE A 172 -5.78 -3.03 3.26
CA ILE A 172 -4.42 -2.98 3.81
C ILE A 172 -3.66 -4.27 3.53
N ASP A 173 -4.30 -5.43 3.73
CA ASP A 173 -3.69 -6.73 3.51
C ASP A 173 -3.38 -6.93 2.01
N THR A 174 -4.32 -6.57 1.12
CA THR A 174 -4.09 -6.63 -0.34
C THR A 174 -2.98 -5.69 -0.78
N TYR A 175 -2.94 -4.46 -0.24
CA TYR A 175 -1.88 -3.51 -0.55
C TYR A 175 -0.52 -3.97 0.00
N GLY A 176 -0.50 -4.58 1.18
CA GLY A 176 0.68 -5.23 1.75
C GLY A 176 1.23 -6.33 0.85
N GLU A 177 0.37 -7.21 0.32
CA GLU A 177 0.77 -8.23 -0.65
C GLU A 177 1.38 -7.62 -1.92
N ILE A 178 0.85 -6.49 -2.40
CA ILE A 178 1.41 -5.74 -3.54
C ILE A 178 2.78 -5.15 -3.20
N LEU A 179 2.94 -4.55 -2.02
CA LEU A 179 4.22 -3.99 -1.57
C LEU A 179 5.29 -5.07 -1.42
N THR A 180 4.97 -6.19 -0.77
CA THR A 180 5.87 -7.34 -0.65
C THR A 180 6.28 -7.86 -2.03
N MET A 181 5.32 -7.97 -2.96
CA MET A 181 5.63 -8.36 -4.35
C MET A 181 6.63 -7.39 -5.01
N PHE A 182 6.50 -6.08 -4.78
CA PHE A 182 7.47 -5.11 -5.29
C PHE A 182 8.87 -5.26 -4.69
N GLU A 183 8.97 -5.39 -3.37
CA GLU A 183 10.25 -5.55 -2.68
C GLU A 183 10.97 -6.84 -3.13
N ASP A 184 10.23 -7.94 -3.29
CA ASP A 184 10.80 -9.25 -3.65
C ASP A 184 11.23 -9.34 -5.13
N ASN A 185 10.58 -8.60 -6.04
CA ASN A 185 10.72 -8.82 -7.49
C ASN A 185 11.26 -7.62 -8.28
N TYR A 186 11.27 -6.43 -7.67
CA TYR A 186 11.66 -5.20 -8.33
C TYR A 186 12.71 -4.41 -7.52
N PRO A 187 13.80 -5.08 -7.08
CA PRO A 187 14.81 -4.42 -6.26
C PRO A 187 15.43 -3.24 -6.99
N GLU A 188 15.71 -2.17 -6.25
CA GLU A 188 16.36 -0.95 -6.75
C GLU A 188 15.64 -0.30 -7.96
N GLY A 189 14.36 -0.65 -8.22
CA GLY A 189 13.55 -0.05 -9.28
C GLY A 189 12.94 1.31 -8.91
N LEU A 190 12.99 1.67 -7.63
CA LEU A 190 12.43 2.92 -7.11
C LEU A 190 13.55 3.95 -6.91
N LYS A 191 13.35 5.17 -7.42
CA LYS A 191 14.27 6.30 -7.24
C LYS A 191 13.89 7.14 -6.02
N ARG A 192 12.61 7.54 -5.94
CA ARG A 192 12.02 8.34 -4.86
C ARG A 192 10.51 8.28 -4.89
N VAL A 193 9.89 8.52 -3.73
CA VAL A 193 8.43 8.67 -3.57
C VAL A 193 8.15 10.03 -2.96
N PHE A 194 7.41 10.88 -3.67
CA PHE A 194 6.88 12.11 -3.10
C PHE A 194 5.47 11.86 -2.58
N LEU A 195 5.28 11.97 -1.27
CA LEU A 195 3.96 12.00 -0.66
C LEU A 195 3.52 13.44 -0.52
N ILE A 196 2.43 13.81 -1.20
CA ILE A 196 1.90 15.17 -1.17
C ILE A 196 0.52 15.19 -0.51
N LYS A 197 0.16 16.34 0.06
CA LYS A 197 -1.17 16.59 0.65
C LYS A 197 -1.57 15.51 1.68
N ALA A 198 -0.59 14.98 2.42
CA ALA A 198 -0.80 13.95 3.43
C ALA A 198 -1.64 14.52 4.60
N PRO A 199 -2.80 13.92 4.93
CA PRO A 199 -3.62 14.38 6.04
C PRO A 199 -3.06 13.94 7.40
N LYS A 200 -3.61 14.47 8.50
CA LYS A 200 -3.20 14.13 9.88
C LYS A 200 -3.22 12.62 10.19
N MET A 201 -4.06 11.84 9.50
CA MET A 201 -4.13 10.39 9.69
C MET A 201 -3.04 9.60 8.94
N PHE A 202 -2.23 10.26 8.11
CA PHE A 202 -1.19 9.59 7.31
C PHE A 202 -0.22 8.74 8.16
N PRO A 203 0.32 9.20 9.31
CA PRO A 203 1.23 8.39 10.13
C PRO A 203 0.61 7.05 10.56
N MET A 204 -0.68 7.03 10.90
CA MET A 204 -1.41 5.79 11.22
C MET A 204 -1.48 4.85 10.00
N ALA A 205 -1.87 5.37 8.84
CA ALA A 205 -1.93 4.57 7.61
C ALA A 205 -0.54 4.04 7.20
N TYR A 206 0.50 4.87 7.33
CA TYR A 206 1.88 4.47 7.06
C TYR A 206 2.35 3.37 8.03
N ASN A 207 2.02 3.48 9.32
CA ASN A 207 2.35 2.45 10.31
C ASN A 207 1.72 1.08 10.00
N LEU A 208 0.55 1.06 9.36
CA LEU A 208 -0.09 -0.18 8.90
C LEU A 208 0.63 -0.85 7.73
N ILE A 209 1.40 -0.11 6.93
CA ILE A 209 2.04 -0.66 5.71
C ILE A 209 3.56 -0.67 5.75
N LYS A 210 4.19 0.08 6.67
CA LYS A 210 5.64 0.26 6.73
C LYS A 210 6.39 -1.06 6.86
N HIS A 211 5.82 -2.05 7.54
CA HIS A 211 6.44 -3.35 7.77
C HIS A 211 6.57 -4.21 6.51
N PHE A 212 5.83 -3.88 5.44
CA PHE A 212 6.00 -4.49 4.12
C PHE A 212 7.10 -3.83 3.29
N LEU A 213 7.66 -2.70 3.75
CA LEU A 213 8.68 -1.94 3.04
C LEU A 213 10.06 -2.22 3.62
N CYS A 214 11.05 -2.41 2.76
CA CYS A 214 12.44 -2.52 3.17
C CYS A 214 13.00 -1.14 3.59
N GLU A 215 14.11 -1.13 4.32
CA GLU A 215 14.73 0.10 4.81
C GLU A 215 15.13 1.05 3.67
N GLU A 216 15.63 0.51 2.56
CA GLU A 216 16.00 1.29 1.38
C GLU A 216 14.79 2.01 0.77
N THR A 217 13.66 1.33 0.62
CA THR A 217 12.41 1.93 0.14
C THR A 217 11.92 3.01 1.10
N ARG A 218 11.97 2.78 2.41
CA ARG A 218 11.56 3.78 3.41
C ARG A 218 12.40 5.05 3.34
N GLN A 219 13.71 4.93 3.10
CA GLN A 219 14.61 6.08 2.94
C GLN A 219 14.33 6.91 1.68
N LYS A 220 13.68 6.33 0.68
CA LYS A 220 13.28 7.01 -0.57
C LYS A 220 11.94 7.73 -0.46
N ILE A 221 11.22 7.57 0.65
CA ILE A 221 9.93 8.21 0.89
C ILE A 221 10.16 9.62 1.45
N ILE A 222 9.61 10.61 0.75
CA ILE A 222 9.73 12.03 1.09
C ILE A 222 8.32 12.59 1.30
N VAL A 223 7.98 12.89 2.55
CA VAL A 223 6.70 13.53 2.90
C VAL A 223 6.82 15.03 2.73
N LEU A 224 6.05 15.61 1.81
CA LEU A 224 6.10 17.02 1.48
C LEU A 224 5.04 17.82 2.24
N GLY A 225 5.43 19.01 2.72
CA GLY A 225 4.56 19.97 3.39
C GLY A 225 3.77 20.83 2.42
N SER A 226 3.39 22.04 2.84
CA SER A 226 2.60 22.99 2.05
C SER A 226 3.30 23.44 0.75
N ASN A 227 4.63 23.43 0.70
CA ASN A 227 5.44 23.80 -0.46
C ASN A 227 5.65 22.65 -1.47
N TRP A 228 4.82 21.60 -1.43
CA TRP A 228 4.99 20.41 -2.28
C TRP A 228 5.11 20.74 -3.78
N GLN A 229 4.38 21.73 -4.30
CA GLN A 229 4.47 22.15 -5.71
C GLN A 229 5.84 22.74 -6.08
N GLU A 230 6.48 23.47 -5.17
CA GLU A 230 7.83 24.01 -5.39
C GLU A 230 8.85 22.86 -5.44
N VAL A 231 8.73 21.91 -4.51
CA VAL A 231 9.63 20.74 -4.46
C VAL A 231 9.45 19.86 -5.69
N LEU A 232 8.23 19.62 -6.18
CA LEU A 232 8.02 18.88 -7.42
C LEU A 232 8.65 19.57 -8.62
N ARG A 233 8.47 20.89 -8.78
CA ARG A 233 9.09 21.69 -9.86
C ARG A 233 10.63 21.72 -9.81
N ALA A 234 11.21 21.58 -8.63
CA ALA A 234 12.66 21.45 -8.49
C ALA A 234 13.19 20.12 -9.08
N HIS A 235 12.37 19.07 -9.13
CA HIS A 235 12.77 17.74 -9.61
C HIS A 235 12.23 17.38 -10.99
N ILE A 236 11.19 18.08 -11.45
CA ILE A 236 10.45 17.76 -12.68
C ILE A 236 10.34 19.05 -13.50
N ASP A 237 10.64 18.98 -14.79
CA ASP A 237 10.46 20.13 -15.67
C ASP A 237 8.96 20.50 -15.79
N PRO A 238 8.61 21.79 -15.84
CA PRO A 238 7.20 22.21 -15.87
C PRO A 238 6.38 21.59 -17.01
N ASP A 239 6.97 21.37 -18.18
CA ASP A 239 6.33 20.73 -19.34
C ASP A 239 6.09 19.22 -19.16
N GLN A 240 6.73 18.60 -18.17
CA GLN A 240 6.56 17.19 -17.80
C GLN A 240 5.63 16.98 -16.60
N LEU A 241 5.26 18.06 -15.90
CA LEU A 241 4.44 18.04 -14.69
C LEU A 241 3.03 18.55 -15.00
N PRO A 242 1.95 17.82 -14.67
CA PRO A 242 0.59 18.32 -14.90
C PRO A 242 0.33 19.65 -14.21
N VAL A 243 -0.51 20.49 -14.81
CA VAL A 243 -0.94 21.78 -14.21
C VAL A 243 -1.56 21.57 -12.83
N ALA A 244 -2.34 20.51 -12.63
CA ALA A 244 -2.92 20.15 -11.33
C ALA A 244 -1.86 19.88 -10.24
N TYR A 245 -0.62 19.56 -10.63
CA TYR A 245 0.51 19.32 -9.72
C TYR A 245 1.54 20.47 -9.74
N GLY A 246 1.20 21.61 -10.34
CA GLY A 246 2.02 22.83 -10.35
C GLY A 246 2.94 23.01 -11.55
N GLY A 247 2.78 22.21 -12.62
CA GLY A 247 3.48 22.39 -13.88
C GLY A 247 2.65 23.07 -14.98
N ASN A 248 2.95 22.72 -16.23
CA ASN A 248 2.36 23.28 -17.45
C ASN A 248 1.76 22.20 -18.37
N LEU A 249 1.92 20.91 -18.05
CA LEU A 249 1.39 19.82 -18.87
C LEU A 249 -0.13 19.72 -18.71
N SER A 250 -0.84 19.63 -19.83
CA SER A 250 -2.28 19.41 -19.90
C SER A 250 -2.60 18.43 -21.03
N ASP A 251 -3.80 17.85 -21.01
CA ASP A 251 -4.29 17.05 -22.12
C ASP A 251 -4.49 17.90 -23.40
N PRO A 252 -4.62 17.29 -24.59
CA PRO A 252 -4.87 18.02 -25.84
C PRO A 252 -6.12 18.91 -25.82
N ASP A 253 -7.10 18.61 -24.97
CA ASP A 253 -8.32 19.39 -24.76
C ASP A 253 -8.17 20.48 -23.68
N GLY A 254 -6.98 20.62 -23.08
CA GLY A 254 -6.67 21.57 -22.02
C GLY A 254 -7.00 21.10 -20.60
N ASP A 255 -7.38 19.83 -20.37
CA ASP A 255 -7.61 19.34 -19.01
C ASP A 255 -6.30 19.40 -18.18
N PRO A 256 -6.26 20.21 -17.10
CA PRO A 256 -5.05 20.39 -16.29
C PRO A 256 -4.66 19.14 -15.48
N ARG A 257 -5.52 18.12 -15.48
CA ARG A 257 -5.36 16.88 -14.72
C ARG A 257 -4.77 15.74 -15.55
N CYS A 258 -4.56 15.93 -16.84
CA CYS A 258 -3.99 14.89 -17.72
C CYS A 258 -4.72 13.53 -17.63
N ARG A 259 -6.05 13.52 -17.70
CA ARG A 259 -6.90 12.32 -17.60
C ARG A 259 -6.66 11.28 -18.70
N THR A 260 -6.09 11.68 -19.82
CA THR A 260 -5.67 10.72 -20.85
C THR A 260 -4.56 9.79 -20.33
N MET A 261 -3.73 10.29 -19.41
CA MET A 261 -2.57 9.58 -18.84
C MET A 261 -2.81 9.10 -17.40
N ILE A 262 -3.53 9.86 -16.59
CA ILE A 262 -3.74 9.60 -15.16
C ILE A 262 -5.22 9.28 -14.90
N LYS A 263 -5.49 8.11 -14.33
CA LYS A 263 -6.85 7.75 -13.88
C LYS A 263 -7.11 8.31 -12.49
N TYR A 264 -8.28 8.90 -12.29
CA TYR A 264 -8.66 9.54 -11.03
C TYR A 264 -9.55 8.66 -10.15
N GLY A 265 -9.71 7.38 -10.47
CA GLY A 265 -10.53 6.44 -9.71
C GLY A 265 -12.01 6.85 -9.63
N GLY A 266 -12.63 6.60 -8.49
CA GLY A 266 -14.04 6.88 -8.24
C GLY A 266 -14.74 5.71 -7.54
N THR A 267 -16.00 5.93 -7.17
CA THR A 267 -16.86 4.89 -6.60
C THR A 267 -17.18 3.84 -7.65
N VAL A 268 -16.96 2.57 -7.32
CA VAL A 268 -17.27 1.47 -8.22
C VAL A 268 -18.79 1.24 -8.24
N PRO A 269 -19.44 1.25 -9.42
CA PRO A 269 -20.86 0.91 -9.51
C PRO A 269 -21.13 -0.50 -9.00
N LYS A 270 -22.21 -0.66 -8.23
CA LYS A 270 -22.61 -1.98 -7.68
C LYS A 270 -22.84 -3.05 -8.75
N SER A 271 -23.08 -2.65 -10.00
CA SER A 271 -23.21 -3.58 -11.13
C SER A 271 -21.93 -4.36 -11.45
N TYR A 272 -20.75 -3.90 -10.98
CA TYR A 272 -19.49 -4.64 -11.13
C TYR A 272 -19.25 -5.65 -10.01
N TYR A 273 -20.06 -5.67 -8.95
CA TYR A 273 -19.80 -6.51 -7.79
C TYR A 273 -20.07 -7.97 -8.16
N VAL A 274 -19.06 -8.82 -7.96
CA VAL A 274 -19.12 -10.27 -8.28
C VAL A 274 -19.21 -11.14 -7.03
N GLN A 275 -19.16 -10.52 -5.85
CA GLN A 275 -19.30 -11.18 -4.56
C GLN A 275 -20.08 -10.28 -3.59
N ASP A 276 -20.73 -10.90 -2.60
CA ASP A 276 -21.51 -10.21 -1.55
C ASP A 276 -20.67 -9.88 -0.31
N SER A 277 -19.53 -10.56 -0.14
CA SER A 277 -18.55 -10.25 0.91
C SER A 277 -17.12 -10.59 0.46
N VAL A 278 -16.12 -9.99 1.10
CA VAL A 278 -14.72 -10.45 1.01
C VAL A 278 -14.49 -11.49 2.10
N SER A 279 -13.84 -12.60 1.75
CA SER A 279 -13.46 -13.62 2.75
C SER A 279 -12.56 -13.01 3.82
N VAL A 280 -13.00 -13.06 5.07
CA VAL A 280 -12.28 -12.57 6.25
C VAL A 280 -11.93 -13.76 7.14
N GLN A 281 -10.67 -13.85 7.54
CA GLN A 281 -10.26 -14.75 8.61
C GLN A 281 -10.47 -14.05 9.96
N TYR A 282 -11.27 -14.68 10.82
CA TYR A 282 -11.49 -14.22 12.19
C TYR A 282 -10.51 -14.90 13.13
N ASP A 283 -9.96 -14.12 14.07
CA ASP A 283 -9.02 -14.64 15.06
C ASP A 283 -9.75 -15.39 16.19
N ASN A 284 -11.01 -15.02 16.46
CA ASN A 284 -11.79 -15.52 17.58
C ASN A 284 -13.17 -16.01 17.12
N SER A 285 -13.72 -16.98 17.85
CA SER A 285 -15.10 -17.43 17.68
C SER A 285 -15.70 -17.85 19.01
N VAL A 286 -16.86 -17.30 19.35
CA VAL A 286 -17.53 -17.51 20.64
C VAL A 286 -19.01 -17.75 20.45
N THR A 287 -19.57 -18.75 21.13
CA THR A 287 -21.01 -18.99 21.17
C THR A 287 -21.66 -18.21 22.31
N ILE A 288 -22.52 -17.27 21.97
CA ILE A 288 -23.31 -16.48 22.90
C ILE A 288 -24.64 -17.19 23.13
N SER A 289 -24.85 -17.69 24.35
CA SER A 289 -26.12 -18.32 24.75
C SER A 289 -27.31 -17.38 24.56
N ARG A 290 -28.49 -17.96 24.38
CA ARG A 290 -29.75 -17.19 24.37
C ARG A 290 -29.90 -16.38 25.66
N GLY A 291 -30.50 -15.19 25.59
CA GLY A 291 -30.70 -14.35 26.78
C GLY A 291 -29.41 -13.75 27.36
N SER A 292 -28.26 -13.90 26.68
CA SER A 292 -26.94 -13.52 27.21
C SER A 292 -26.22 -12.50 26.33
N THR A 293 -25.17 -11.89 26.87
CA THR A 293 -24.29 -10.94 26.16
C THR A 293 -22.83 -11.35 26.27
N LEU A 294 -22.02 -11.04 25.26
CA LEU A 294 -20.56 -11.08 25.33
C LEU A 294 -20.02 -9.65 25.35
N GLN A 295 -19.13 -9.35 26.30
CA GLN A 295 -18.48 -8.04 26.42
C GLN A 295 -16.98 -8.22 26.24
N LEU A 296 -16.40 -7.48 25.31
CA LEU A 296 -14.96 -7.45 25.06
C LEU A 296 -14.40 -6.10 25.47
N GLU A 297 -13.38 -6.11 26.31
CA GLU A 297 -12.82 -4.90 26.90
C GLU A 297 -11.46 -4.60 26.28
N TYR A 298 -11.29 -3.37 25.79
CA TYR A 298 -10.05 -2.88 25.19
C TYR A 298 -9.63 -1.60 25.88
N ASP A 299 -8.43 -1.59 26.45
CA ASP A 299 -7.83 -0.39 27.03
C ASP A 299 -7.25 0.47 25.89
N VAL A 300 -7.72 1.72 25.83
CA VAL A 300 -7.25 2.71 24.89
C VAL A 300 -6.44 3.74 25.66
N GLU A 301 -5.12 3.67 25.51
CA GLU A 301 -4.19 4.49 26.29
C GLU A 301 -4.14 5.96 25.85
N ALA A 302 -4.39 6.22 24.56
CA ALA A 302 -4.23 7.54 23.97
C ALA A 302 -5.49 8.00 23.21
N PRO A 303 -5.86 9.29 23.29
CA PRO A 303 -6.94 9.83 22.48
C PRO A 303 -6.57 9.76 21.00
N SER A 304 -7.58 9.77 20.13
CA SER A 304 -7.44 9.62 18.67
C SER A 304 -6.89 8.27 18.20
N SER A 305 -6.76 7.29 19.09
CA SER A 305 -6.60 5.88 18.70
C SER A 305 -7.80 5.41 17.88
N LEU A 306 -7.60 4.41 17.03
CA LEU A 306 -8.67 3.81 16.25
C LEU A 306 -9.01 2.43 16.80
N LEU A 307 -10.26 2.24 17.18
CA LEU A 307 -10.82 0.92 17.46
C LEU A 307 -11.49 0.41 16.19
N ARG A 308 -11.02 -0.69 15.62
CA ARG A 308 -11.63 -1.31 14.43
C ARG A 308 -12.05 -2.75 14.71
N TRP A 309 -13.15 -3.17 14.11
CA TRP A 309 -13.71 -4.50 14.30
C TRP A 309 -14.29 -5.08 13.02
N GLN A 310 -14.27 -6.41 12.97
CA GLN A 310 -14.95 -7.22 11.98
C GLN A 310 -15.65 -8.36 12.68
N PHE A 311 -16.89 -8.68 12.30
CA PHE A 311 -17.57 -9.86 12.82
C PHE A 311 -18.62 -10.43 11.87
N ALA A 312 -18.85 -11.73 12.00
CA ALA A 312 -19.97 -12.45 11.41
C ALA A 312 -20.66 -13.29 12.49
N SER A 313 -21.96 -13.53 12.32
CA SER A 313 -22.75 -14.39 13.20
C SER A 313 -23.37 -15.55 12.43
N ASP A 314 -23.59 -16.68 13.09
CA ASP A 314 -24.28 -17.81 12.45
C ASP A 314 -25.81 -17.64 12.56
N GLY A 315 -26.51 -17.85 11.44
CA GLY A 315 -27.94 -18.16 11.36
C GLY A 315 -28.95 -17.03 11.61
N ALA A 316 -28.57 -15.96 12.30
CA ALA A 316 -29.48 -14.85 12.59
C ALA A 316 -28.75 -13.54 12.94
N ASP A 317 -29.53 -12.48 13.15
CA ASP A 317 -29.04 -11.17 13.57
C ASP A 317 -28.34 -11.22 14.93
N ILE A 318 -27.43 -10.28 15.19
CA ILE A 318 -26.81 -10.10 16.51
C ILE A 318 -26.86 -8.62 16.89
N GLY A 319 -27.18 -8.32 18.14
CA GLY A 319 -27.07 -6.96 18.65
C GLY A 319 -25.60 -6.59 18.82
N PHE A 320 -25.19 -5.39 18.43
CA PHE A 320 -23.83 -4.92 18.65
C PHE A 320 -23.79 -3.43 18.94
N GLY A 321 -22.99 -3.02 19.94
CA GLY A 321 -22.73 -1.62 20.25
C GLY A 321 -21.39 -1.44 20.96
N VAL A 322 -20.91 -0.20 21.01
CA VAL A 322 -19.63 0.17 21.63
C VAL A 322 -19.88 1.17 22.76
N TYR A 323 -19.29 0.90 23.91
CA TYR A 323 -19.45 1.67 25.13
C TYR A 323 -18.09 2.06 25.69
N ARG A 324 -18.03 3.07 26.55
CA ARG A 324 -16.84 3.44 27.31
C ARG A 324 -17.18 3.46 28.78
N ARG A 325 -16.36 2.80 29.61
CA ARG A 325 -16.53 2.85 31.06
C ARG A 325 -16.39 4.28 31.57
N THR A 326 -17.21 4.62 32.56
CA THR A 326 -17.21 5.93 33.22
C THR A 326 -16.62 5.87 34.63
N LYS A 327 -16.57 4.68 35.23
CA LYS A 327 -15.99 4.45 36.57
C LYS A 327 -14.56 3.92 36.47
N ARG A 328 -13.68 4.35 37.37
CA ARG A 328 -12.33 3.79 37.54
C ARG A 328 -12.38 2.58 38.48
N GLY A 329 -11.98 1.40 37.98
CA GLY A 329 -11.91 0.13 38.73
C GLY A 329 -13.21 -0.67 38.79
N GLY A 330 -13.10 -2.01 38.74
CA GLY A 330 -14.22 -2.97 38.81
C GLY A 330 -15.03 -3.15 37.51
N GLY A 331 -15.89 -4.16 37.47
CA GLY A 331 -16.86 -4.36 36.38
C GLY A 331 -18.02 -3.36 36.47
N GLN A 332 -18.42 -2.77 35.35
CA GLN A 332 -19.56 -1.85 35.23
C GLN A 332 -20.64 -2.50 34.36
N LYS A 333 -21.92 -2.31 34.67
CA LYS A 333 -23.00 -2.75 33.77
C LYS A 333 -23.00 -1.88 32.51
N VAL A 334 -23.17 -2.49 31.34
CA VAL A 334 -23.20 -1.78 30.04
C VAL A 334 -24.22 -0.65 30.03
N THR A 335 -25.37 -0.82 30.68
CA THR A 335 -26.42 0.19 30.82
C THR A 335 -25.97 1.49 31.49
N ASP A 336 -24.92 1.42 32.30
CA ASP A 336 -24.41 2.55 33.07
C ASP A 336 -23.16 3.18 32.42
N MET A 337 -22.66 2.59 31.33
CA MET A 337 -21.51 3.06 30.58
C MET A 337 -21.90 4.19 29.61
N LEU A 338 -20.93 4.98 29.18
CA LEU A 338 -21.15 5.96 28.11
C LEU A 338 -21.32 5.21 26.79
N GLN A 339 -22.46 5.37 26.13
CA GLN A 339 -22.68 4.80 24.80
C GLN A 339 -21.90 5.61 23.76
N VAL A 340 -21.01 4.94 23.03
CA VAL A 340 -20.17 5.56 21.98
C VAL A 340 -20.71 5.22 20.59
N LEU A 341 -21.10 3.95 20.39
CA LEU A 341 -21.88 3.49 19.25
C LEU A 341 -23.16 2.84 19.77
N PRO A 342 -24.35 3.31 19.36
CA PRO A 342 -25.61 2.70 19.76
C PRO A 342 -25.69 1.22 19.43
N SER A 343 -26.38 0.45 20.29
CA SER A 343 -26.61 -0.97 20.02
C SER A 343 -27.69 -1.12 18.95
N GLU A 344 -27.33 -1.72 17.82
CA GLU A 344 -28.25 -2.04 16.73
C GLU A 344 -28.22 -3.53 16.42
N ARG A 345 -29.23 -4.03 15.70
CA ARG A 345 -29.28 -5.42 15.25
C ARG A 345 -28.68 -5.54 13.85
N TYR A 346 -27.63 -6.34 13.74
CA TYR A 346 -26.91 -6.55 12.50
C TYR A 346 -27.20 -7.94 11.94
N ASN A 347 -27.56 -8.01 10.65
CA ASN A 347 -27.72 -9.28 9.94
C ASN A 347 -26.35 -9.85 9.51
N ALA A 348 -25.44 -9.98 10.48
CA ALA A 348 -24.04 -10.36 10.26
C ALA A 348 -23.84 -11.83 9.78
N HIS A 349 -24.94 -12.58 9.65
CA HIS A 349 -25.00 -13.91 9.03
C HIS A 349 -25.15 -13.87 7.51
N LEU A 350 -25.62 -12.75 6.96
CA LEU A 350 -25.75 -12.53 5.52
C LEU A 350 -24.53 -11.81 4.98
N VAL A 351 -24.16 -10.70 5.63
CA VAL A 351 -23.02 -9.86 5.27
C VAL A 351 -22.24 -9.57 6.53
N PRO A 352 -20.98 -9.97 6.63
CA PRO A 352 -20.15 -9.61 7.77
C PRO A 352 -20.08 -8.11 7.99
N GLU A 353 -20.10 -7.72 9.27
CA GLU A 353 -19.92 -6.33 9.67
C GLU A 353 -18.43 -6.00 9.75
N ASP A 354 -18.07 -4.83 9.24
CA ASP A 354 -16.74 -4.24 9.34
C ASP A 354 -16.91 -2.74 9.56
N SER A 355 -16.31 -2.23 10.64
CA SER A 355 -16.33 -0.81 10.93
C SER A 355 -15.18 -0.41 11.82
N CYS A 356 -14.99 0.89 11.96
CA CYS A 356 -14.02 1.46 12.88
C CYS A 356 -14.53 2.77 13.48
N LEU A 357 -13.96 3.12 14.62
CA LEU A 357 -14.30 4.28 15.42
C LEU A 357 -13.01 4.94 15.90
N THR A 358 -12.94 6.27 15.77
CA THR A 358 -11.90 7.06 16.44
C THR A 358 -12.27 7.30 17.89
N CYS A 359 -11.46 6.79 18.81
CA CYS A 359 -11.64 6.95 20.25
C CYS A 359 -11.23 8.37 20.66
N SER A 360 -12.19 9.24 20.98
CA SER A 360 -11.92 10.64 21.32
C SER A 360 -11.15 10.82 22.63
N GLU A 361 -11.34 9.89 23.58
CA GLU A 361 -10.72 9.94 24.91
C GLU A 361 -10.13 8.57 25.29
N PRO A 362 -9.06 8.54 26.12
CA PRO A 362 -8.53 7.31 26.71
C PRO A 362 -9.54 6.62 27.63
N GLY A 363 -9.35 5.32 27.82
CA GLY A 363 -10.08 4.50 28.78
C GLY A 363 -10.49 3.15 28.22
N VAL A 364 -11.27 2.42 29.00
CA VAL A 364 -11.74 1.07 28.63
C VAL A 364 -12.98 1.18 27.75
N TYR A 365 -12.83 0.80 26.48
CA TYR A 365 -13.92 0.63 25.54
C TYR A 365 -14.44 -0.82 25.61
N VAL A 366 -15.75 -0.97 25.60
CA VAL A 366 -16.45 -2.26 25.71
C VAL A 366 -17.27 -2.48 24.45
N LEU A 367 -16.90 -3.49 23.67
CA LEU A 367 -17.70 -3.96 22.54
C LEU A 367 -18.67 -5.01 23.08
N CYS A 368 -19.96 -4.76 22.94
CA CYS A 368 -21.00 -5.62 23.48
C CYS A 368 -21.74 -6.33 22.34
N PHE A 369 -21.61 -7.65 22.26
CA PHE A 369 -22.46 -8.49 21.43
C PHE A 369 -23.67 -8.96 22.26
N ASP A 370 -24.86 -8.64 21.80
CA ASP A 370 -26.10 -8.82 22.54
C ASP A 370 -26.99 -9.89 21.88
N ASN A 371 -27.17 -11.00 22.57
CA ASN A 371 -28.12 -12.06 22.23
C ASN A 371 -29.26 -12.16 23.27
N SER A 372 -29.46 -11.12 24.08
CA SER A 372 -30.44 -11.10 25.17
C SER A 372 -31.88 -11.17 24.68
N TYR A 373 -32.14 -10.66 23.48
CA TYR A 373 -33.47 -10.69 22.85
C TYR A 373 -33.83 -12.05 22.21
N SER A 374 -32.89 -12.99 22.11
CA SER A 374 -33.13 -14.30 21.52
C SER A 374 -33.74 -15.27 22.52
N ILE A 375 -34.85 -15.88 22.14
CA ILE A 375 -35.62 -16.80 23.01
C ILE A 375 -35.21 -18.27 22.77
N LEU A 376 -34.83 -18.61 21.54
CA LEU A 376 -34.65 -20.00 21.11
C LEU A 376 -33.19 -20.37 20.80
N GLN A 377 -32.42 -19.46 20.23
CA GLN A 377 -31.12 -19.78 19.62
C GLN A 377 -29.95 -19.10 20.33
N SER A 378 -28.90 -19.88 20.60
CA SER A 378 -27.55 -19.35 20.79
C SER A 378 -26.98 -18.89 19.44
N LYS A 379 -26.01 -17.99 19.46
CA LYS A 379 -25.38 -17.45 18.26
C LYS A 379 -23.89 -17.58 18.36
N LYS A 380 -23.29 -18.25 17.38
CA LYS A 380 -21.84 -18.27 17.24
C LYS A 380 -21.42 -17.00 16.52
N VAL A 381 -20.55 -16.20 17.15
CA VAL A 381 -20.01 -14.96 16.61
C VAL A 381 -18.52 -15.15 16.39
N SER A 382 -18.08 -14.96 15.16
CA SER A 382 -16.66 -14.96 14.81
C SER A 382 -16.24 -13.51 14.58
N TYR A 383 -15.15 -13.08 15.23
CA TYR A 383 -14.78 -11.67 15.24
C TYR A 383 -13.27 -11.44 15.30
N LYS A 384 -12.88 -10.22 14.91
CA LYS A 384 -11.54 -9.66 15.04
C LYS A 384 -11.66 -8.20 15.46
N VAL A 385 -10.88 -7.77 16.45
CA VAL A 385 -10.90 -6.40 16.96
C VAL A 385 -9.46 -5.98 17.21
N GLU A 386 -9.11 -4.78 16.79
CA GLU A 386 -7.77 -4.22 16.91
C GLU A 386 -7.87 -2.76 17.37
N VAL A 387 -6.97 -2.37 18.28
CA VAL A 387 -6.74 -0.97 18.66
C VAL A 387 -5.47 -0.51 17.96
N LEU A 388 -5.61 0.51 17.11
CA LEU A 388 -4.47 1.18 16.50
C LEU A 388 -4.13 2.43 17.30
N PRO A 389 -2.85 2.66 17.64
CA PRO A 389 -2.44 3.87 18.33
C PRO A 389 -2.75 5.11 17.47
N PRO A 390 -2.82 6.32 18.07
CA PRO A 390 -3.03 7.54 17.31
C PRO A 390 -1.89 7.75 16.31
N PRO A 391 -2.09 8.60 15.28
CA PRO A 391 -1.01 9.00 14.42
C PRO A 391 0.11 9.63 15.26
N GLU A 392 1.32 9.08 15.22
CA GLU A 392 2.49 9.73 15.80
C GLU A 392 2.66 11.10 15.11
N GLU A 393 3.01 12.15 15.87
CA GLU A 393 3.36 13.43 15.27
C GLU A 393 4.47 13.21 14.22
N PRO A 394 4.39 13.89 13.06
CA PRO A 394 5.29 13.61 11.95
C PRO A 394 6.75 13.74 12.41
N MET A 395 7.58 12.78 11.98
CA MET A 395 9.03 12.88 12.05
C MET A 395 9.44 14.27 11.54
N GLN A 396 9.90 15.15 12.43
CA GLN A 396 10.61 16.34 12.00
C GLN A 396 11.83 15.87 11.22
N ASN A 397 11.93 16.30 9.96
CA ASN A 397 13.01 15.95 9.04
C ASN A 397 14.38 15.98 9.73
N PRO A 398 15.22 14.93 9.59
CA PRO A 398 16.65 15.11 9.68
C PRO A 398 17.08 15.95 8.45
N ARG A 399 17.21 17.25 8.68
CA ARG A 399 17.90 18.24 7.82
C ARG A 399 17.26 18.52 6.46
N THR A 400 16.89 19.78 6.28
CA THR A 400 16.97 20.51 5.02
C THR A 400 18.31 20.22 4.32
N ALA A 401 18.32 19.28 3.39
CA ALA A 401 19.36 19.18 2.37
C ALA A 401 18.91 19.98 1.15
N MET A 402 18.96 21.32 1.26
CA MET A 402 19.44 22.09 0.11
C MET A 402 20.96 21.86 0.08
N GLY A 403 21.36 20.70 -0.43
CA GLY A 403 22.71 20.48 -0.88
C GLY A 403 22.84 21.15 -2.24
N GLU A 404 23.72 22.14 -2.33
CA GLU A 404 24.19 22.70 -3.59
C GLU A 404 24.49 21.59 -4.61
N PRO A 405 24.27 21.83 -5.92
CA PRO A 405 24.71 20.89 -6.92
C PRO A 405 26.23 20.81 -6.85
N SER A 406 26.76 19.71 -6.31
CA SER A 406 28.17 19.35 -6.44
C SER A 406 28.47 19.19 -7.93
N SER A 407 28.93 20.27 -8.54
CA SER A 407 29.68 20.29 -9.77
C SER A 407 30.96 19.47 -9.57
N ARG A 408 30.90 18.16 -9.82
CA ARG A 408 32.06 17.29 -10.05
C ARG A 408 31.58 15.91 -10.49
N TRP A 409 31.35 15.77 -11.80
CA TRP A 409 31.54 14.53 -12.55
C TRP A 409 31.98 14.93 -13.96
N HIS A 410 33.29 14.88 -14.17
CA HIS A 410 33.91 14.57 -15.46
C HIS A 410 34.26 13.09 -15.45
#